data_AF-G4TR68-F1
#
_entry.id   AF-G4TR68-F1
#
_cell.length_a   1.000
_cell.length_b   1.000
_cell.length_c   1.000
_cell.angle_alpha   90.00
_cell.angle_beta   90.00
_cell.angle_gamma   90.00
#
_symmetry.space_group_name_H-M   'P 1'
#
loop_
_entity.id
_entity.type
_entity.pdbx_description
1 polymer ?
#
loop_
_entity_poly.entity_id
_entity_poly.type
_entity_poly.pdbx_seq_one_letter_code
_entity_poly.pdbx_strand_id
1 'polypeptide(L)'
;MVYFVDARSEEALQQGLQNIVYSMKSGLSQRWSSSILTSLEAWMVILDNADDPSLKVLEYFPRYGNGNIIITTRNSAYANLTCNFQALEALESESAVELLLSSSGYERSSDNKESAFAIINALGRLPLAIAHAAGYIRLHQCLRTYLDIYNESRRQLLRTKTMAMFEYYELSVASTIQMSLDKLPVPTQSLLRLLAEFHNTDIPFDVFK
;
A
#
# COMPACT_ATOMS: atom_id res chain seq x y z
N MET A 1 15.08 19.77 0.83
CA MET A 1 14.30 19.12 1.91
C MET A 1 13.21 18.27 1.29
N VAL A 2 12.84 17.14 1.89
CA VAL A 2 11.79 16.23 1.40
C VAL A 2 10.68 16.14 2.45
N TYR A 3 9.44 16.34 2.03
CA TYR A 3 8.26 16.25 2.90
C TYR A 3 7.31 15.17 2.39
N PHE A 4 6.82 14.32 3.29
CA PHE A 4 5.77 13.35 3.00
C PHE A 4 4.43 13.86 3.52
N VAL A 5 3.41 13.78 2.68
CA VAL A 5 2.06 14.20 3.01
C VAL A 5 1.08 13.13 2.54
N ASP A 6 0.25 12.65 3.45
CA ASP A 6 -0.88 11.79 3.11
C ASP A 6 -1.97 12.62 2.42
N ALA A 7 -2.33 12.21 1.20
CA ALA A 7 -3.24 12.89 0.30
C ALA A 7 -4.50 12.04 0.01
N ARG A 8 -4.85 11.08 0.88
CA ARG A 8 -6.08 10.28 0.72
C ARG A 8 -7.38 11.07 0.75
N SER A 9 -7.38 12.27 1.34
CA SER A 9 -8.52 13.19 1.38
C SER A 9 -8.03 14.63 1.44
N GLU A 10 -8.93 15.59 1.22
CA GLU A 10 -8.61 17.00 1.32
C GLU A 10 -8.14 17.38 2.74
N GLU A 11 -8.80 16.85 3.77
CA GLU A 11 -8.47 17.11 5.17
C GLU A 11 -7.08 16.58 5.52
N ALA A 12 -6.74 15.35 5.09
CA ALA A 12 -5.44 14.75 5.34
C ALA A 12 -4.32 15.56 4.66
N LEU A 13 -4.54 15.99 3.41
CA LEU A 13 -3.62 16.83 2.66
C LEU A 13 -3.39 18.17 3.39
N GLN A 14 -4.47 18.86 3.76
CA GLN A 14 -4.39 20.14 4.48
C GLN A 14 -3.63 19.99 5.81
N GLN A 15 -3.91 18.94 6.58
CA GLN A 15 -3.23 18.68 7.84
C GLN A 15 -1.73 18.41 7.64
N GLY A 16 -1.36 17.59 6.66
CA GLY A 16 0.04 17.29 6.36
C GLY A 16 0.81 18.53 5.87
N LEU A 17 0.20 19.34 5.01
CA LEU A 17 0.76 20.62 4.58
C LEU A 17 0.92 21.61 5.75
N GLN A 18 -0.04 21.65 6.67
CA GLN A 18 0.07 22.46 7.88
C GLN A 18 1.22 21.98 8.79
N ASN A 19 1.45 20.67 8.88
CA ASN A 19 2.58 20.10 9.62
C ASN A 19 3.94 20.52 9.03
N ILE A 20 4.03 20.67 7.70
CA ILE A 20 5.23 21.24 7.04
C ILE A 20 5.50 22.65 7.57
N VAL A 21 4.47 23.52 7.62
CA VAL A 21 4.59 24.89 8.14
C VAL A 21 5.10 24.89 9.57
N TYR A 22 4.54 24.04 10.44
CA TYR A 22 5.00 23.91 11.83
C TYR A 22 6.45 23.46 11.93
N SER A 23 6.89 22.54 11.06
CA SER A 23 8.26 22.03 11.07
C SER A 23 9.31 23.07 10.66
N MET A 24 8.95 24.03 9.79
CA MET A 24 9.86 25.07 9.28
C MET A 24 10.15 26.21 10.27
N LYS A 25 9.44 26.26 11.41
CA LYS A 25 9.56 27.27 12.49
C LYS A 25 9.50 28.72 12.01
N SER A 26 8.29 29.26 12.01
CA SER A 26 8.04 30.57 12.63
C SER A 26 6.79 30.40 13.47
N GLY A 27 6.80 30.81 14.74
CA GLY A 27 5.70 30.66 15.70
C GLY A 27 4.44 31.47 15.37
N LEU A 28 3.97 31.41 14.12
CA LEU A 28 2.77 32.05 13.64
C LEU A 28 1.83 30.95 13.16
N SER A 29 0.56 31.06 13.56
CA SER A 29 -0.56 30.27 13.05
C SER A 29 -0.89 30.64 11.61
N GLN A 30 0.10 30.67 10.72
CA GLN A 30 -0.16 30.85 9.31
C GLN A 30 -0.78 29.56 8.78
N ARG A 31 -1.96 29.70 8.17
CA ARG A 31 -2.54 28.67 7.34
C ARG A 31 -1.57 28.33 6.22
N TRP A 32 -1.58 27.08 5.76
CA TRP A 32 -0.86 26.68 4.55
C TRP A 32 -1.04 27.71 3.42
N SER A 33 0.08 28.08 2.81
CA SER A 33 0.13 28.85 1.57
C SER A 33 1.23 28.28 0.70
N SER A 34 0.94 28.06 -0.58
CA SER A 34 1.91 27.58 -1.56
C SER A 34 3.10 28.53 -1.73
N SER A 35 2.95 29.82 -1.37
CA SER A 35 4.04 30.80 -1.35
C SER A 35 5.17 30.45 -0.37
N ILE A 36 4.88 29.67 0.68
CA ILE A 36 5.89 29.20 1.63
C ILE A 36 6.95 28.41 0.88
N LEU A 37 6.53 27.52 -0.02
CA LEU A 37 7.44 26.72 -0.84
C LEU A 37 8.25 27.59 -1.83
N THR A 38 7.69 28.69 -2.33
CA THR A 38 8.43 29.57 -3.26
C THR A 38 9.59 30.31 -2.61
N SER A 39 9.59 30.47 -1.28
CA SER A 39 10.70 31.08 -0.54
C SER A 39 11.87 30.12 -0.30
N LEU A 40 11.72 28.84 -0.61
CA LEU A 40 12.74 27.82 -0.42
C LEU A 40 13.54 27.64 -1.71
N GLU A 41 14.86 27.57 -1.60
CA GLU A 41 15.74 27.39 -2.78
C GLU A 41 15.58 26.02 -3.45
N ALA A 42 15.32 24.96 -2.67
CA ALA A 42 15.11 23.61 -3.18
C ALA A 42 14.23 22.76 -2.24
N TRP A 43 13.11 22.26 -2.75
CA TRP A 43 12.17 21.43 -1.98
C TRP A 43 11.58 20.28 -2.80
N MET A 44 11.13 19.25 -2.10
CA MET A 44 10.39 18.14 -2.67
C MET A 44 9.24 17.78 -1.75
N VAL A 45 8.05 17.58 -2.33
CA VAL A 45 6.87 17.07 -1.61
C VAL A 45 6.44 15.76 -2.26
N ILE A 46 6.23 14.73 -1.43
CA ILE A 46 5.70 13.44 -1.82
C ILE A 46 4.27 13.38 -1.30
N LEU A 47 3.31 13.41 -2.21
CA LEU A 47 1.90 13.19 -1.93
C LEU A 47 1.61 11.70 -2.04
N ASP A 48 1.32 11.06 -0.91
CA ASP A 48 1.04 9.64 -0.86
C ASP A 48 -0.47 9.37 -0.85
N ASN A 49 -0.93 8.33 -1.54
CA ASN A 49 -2.34 7.89 -1.58
C ASN A 49 -3.32 8.94 -2.15
N ALA A 50 -2.93 9.72 -3.16
CA ALA A 50 -3.80 10.73 -3.79
C ALA A 50 -4.87 10.10 -4.71
N ASP A 51 -5.70 9.21 -4.16
CA ASP A 51 -6.63 8.37 -4.90
C ASP A 51 -7.98 9.05 -5.16
N ASP A 52 -8.38 9.99 -4.30
CA ASP A 52 -9.67 10.69 -4.39
C ASP A 52 -9.75 11.53 -5.68
N PRO A 53 -10.70 11.22 -6.59
CA PRO A 53 -10.86 11.95 -7.85
C PRO A 53 -11.36 13.39 -7.67
N SER A 54 -11.94 13.72 -6.51
CA SER A 54 -12.38 15.08 -6.18
C SER A 54 -11.24 15.98 -5.68
N LEU A 55 -10.11 15.39 -5.28
CA LEU A 55 -8.98 16.11 -4.72
C LEU A 55 -8.26 16.94 -5.79
N LYS A 56 -8.28 18.27 -5.62
CA LYS A 56 -7.64 19.21 -6.53
C LYS A 56 -6.21 19.53 -6.10
N VAL A 57 -5.32 18.53 -6.18
CA VAL A 57 -3.93 18.66 -5.69
C VAL A 57 -3.19 19.90 -6.21
N LEU A 58 -3.42 20.29 -7.47
CA LEU A 58 -2.72 21.42 -8.09
C LEU A 58 -3.04 22.78 -7.44
N GLU A 59 -4.16 22.90 -6.72
CA GLU A 59 -4.54 24.14 -6.03
C GLU A 59 -3.68 24.40 -4.77
N TYR A 60 -3.00 23.37 -4.25
CA TYR A 60 -2.19 23.47 -3.03
C TYR A 60 -0.73 23.86 -3.28
N PHE A 61 -0.27 23.84 -4.52
CA PHE A 61 1.14 24.01 -4.87
C PHE A 61 1.39 25.25 -5.75
N PRO A 62 2.59 25.84 -5.67
CA PRO A 62 2.89 27.01 -6.48
C PRO A 62 3.06 26.60 -7.94
N ARG A 63 2.63 27.47 -8.86
CA ARG A 63 2.77 27.23 -10.31
C ARG A 63 4.22 27.35 -10.81
N TYR A 64 5.07 28.03 -10.04
CA TYR A 64 6.47 28.31 -10.38
C TYR A 64 7.33 28.19 -9.13
N GLY A 65 8.60 27.81 -9.31
CA GLY A 65 9.57 27.69 -8.23
C GLY A 65 10.55 26.54 -8.45
N ASN A 66 11.51 26.41 -7.53
CA ASN A 66 12.56 25.39 -7.61
C ASN A 66 12.21 24.17 -6.73
N GLY A 67 11.12 23.48 -7.07
CA GLY A 67 10.70 22.31 -6.32
C GLY A 67 10.09 21.21 -7.16
N ASN A 68 10.04 20.01 -6.57
CA ASN A 68 9.54 18.81 -7.21
C ASN A 68 8.37 18.24 -6.41
N ILE A 69 7.37 17.71 -7.11
CA ILE A 69 6.24 17.02 -6.49
C ILE A 69 6.20 15.60 -7.06
N ILE A 70 6.20 14.61 -6.18
CA ILE A 70 5.94 13.21 -6.53
C ILE A 70 4.57 12.86 -5.99
N ILE A 71 3.74 12.24 -6.81
CA ILE A 71 2.39 11.80 -6.42
C ILE A 71 2.33 10.29 -6.58
N THR A 72 1.96 9.58 -5.51
CA THR A 72 1.56 8.17 -5.58
C THR A 72 0.04 8.12 -5.58
N THR A 73 -0.53 7.35 -6.51
CA THR A 73 -1.99 7.27 -6.67
C THR A 73 -2.38 6.03 -7.48
N ARG A 74 -3.54 5.47 -7.17
CA ARG A 74 -4.26 4.47 -7.97
C ARG A 74 -5.16 5.11 -9.02
N ASN A 75 -5.40 6.41 -8.92
CA ASN A 75 -6.21 7.16 -9.88
C ASN A 75 -5.38 7.51 -11.13
N SER A 76 -5.55 6.70 -12.18
CA SER A 76 -4.86 6.88 -13.47
C SER A 76 -5.12 8.25 -14.13
N ALA A 77 -6.17 8.98 -13.76
CA ALA A 77 -6.44 10.31 -14.30
C ALA A 77 -5.33 11.33 -13.99
N TYR A 78 -4.54 11.12 -12.93
CA TYR A 78 -3.38 11.95 -12.60
C TYR A 78 -2.29 11.91 -13.68
N ALA A 79 -2.23 10.85 -14.49
CA ALA A 79 -1.31 10.80 -15.63
C ALA A 79 -1.62 11.90 -16.67
N ASN A 80 -2.85 12.44 -16.69
CA ASN A 80 -3.19 13.57 -17.56
C ASN A 80 -2.64 14.92 -17.04
N LEU A 81 -2.19 14.99 -15.78
CA LEU A 81 -1.66 16.22 -15.17
C LEU A 81 -0.18 16.45 -15.47
N THR A 82 0.53 15.45 -16.00
CA THR A 82 1.98 15.49 -16.20
C THR A 82 2.40 14.67 -17.42
N CYS A 83 3.48 15.09 -18.09
CA CYS A 83 4.12 14.28 -19.13
C CYS A 83 5.10 13.24 -18.56
N ASN A 84 5.35 13.27 -17.24
CA ASN A 84 6.26 12.37 -16.54
C ASN A 84 5.48 11.57 -15.49
N PHE A 85 5.13 10.33 -15.84
CA PHE A 85 4.51 9.37 -14.95
C PHE A 85 5.11 7.98 -15.15
N GLN A 86 5.07 7.16 -14.11
CA GLN A 86 5.49 5.77 -14.15
C GLN A 86 4.33 4.90 -13.68
N ALA A 87 3.77 4.10 -14.58
CA ALA A 87 2.82 3.06 -14.17
C ALA A 87 3.58 1.94 -13.45
N LEU A 88 3.08 1.54 -12.27
CA LEU A 88 3.61 0.40 -11.54
C LEU A 88 2.78 -0.83 -11.88
N GLU A 89 3.36 -1.73 -12.66
CA GLU A 89 2.73 -2.99 -13.05
C GLU A 89 3.02 -4.09 -12.03
N ALA A 90 2.37 -5.24 -12.23
CA ALA A 90 2.73 -6.46 -11.51
C ALA A 90 4.20 -6.83 -11.78
N LEU A 91 4.83 -7.53 -10.83
CA LEU A 91 6.23 -7.92 -10.97
C LEU A 91 6.44 -8.81 -12.19
N GLU A 92 7.61 -8.69 -12.80
CA GLU A 92 8.09 -9.70 -13.72
C GLU A 92 8.21 -11.05 -13.02
N SER A 93 7.99 -12.13 -13.78
CA SER A 93 7.88 -13.47 -13.22
C SER A 93 9.14 -13.90 -12.45
N GLU A 94 10.33 -13.50 -12.92
CA GLU A 94 11.60 -13.83 -12.27
C GLU A 94 11.74 -13.11 -10.92
N SER A 95 11.48 -11.80 -10.88
CA SER A 95 11.47 -11.01 -9.64
C SER A 95 10.39 -11.47 -8.66
N ALA A 96 9.22 -11.89 -9.16
CA ALA A 96 8.14 -12.42 -8.35
C ALA A 96 8.50 -13.76 -7.68
N VAL A 97 9.10 -14.69 -8.46
CA VAL A 97 9.61 -15.96 -7.93
C VAL A 97 10.70 -15.72 -6.90
N GLU A 98 11.62 -14.81 -7.20
CA GLU A 98 12.68 -14.43 -6.27
C GLU A 98 12.13 -13.87 -4.96
N LEU A 99 11.16 -12.94 -5.04
CA LEU A 99 10.51 -12.38 -3.86
C LEU A 99 9.86 -13.47 -3.00
N LEU A 100 9.12 -14.41 -3.62
CA LEU A 100 8.45 -15.50 -2.91
C LEU A 100 9.47 -16.42 -2.22
N LEU A 101 10.47 -16.92 -2.94
CA LEU A 101 11.42 -17.91 -2.43
C LEU A 101 12.33 -17.31 -1.35
N SER A 102 12.88 -16.12 -1.60
CA SER A 102 13.74 -15.44 -0.62
C SER A 102 12.99 -15.10 0.67
N SER A 103 11.76 -14.59 0.55
CA SER A 103 10.94 -14.23 1.72
C SER A 103 10.39 -15.45 2.46
N SER A 104 10.17 -16.57 1.77
CA SER A 104 9.68 -17.80 2.39
C SER A 104 10.79 -18.67 3.01
N GLY A 105 12.06 -18.36 2.73
CA GLY A 105 13.22 -19.11 3.24
C GLY A 105 13.53 -20.39 2.45
N TYR A 106 12.99 -20.54 1.24
CA TYR A 106 13.26 -21.68 0.36
C TYR A 106 14.41 -21.39 -0.59
N GLU A 107 15.22 -22.41 -0.87
CA GLU A 107 16.29 -22.32 -1.87
C GLU A 107 15.75 -22.23 -3.30
N ARG A 108 16.59 -21.73 -4.22
CA ARG A 108 16.26 -21.53 -5.64
C ARG A 108 16.46 -22.79 -6.49
N SER A 109 16.11 -23.98 -5.96
CA SER A 109 16.13 -25.23 -6.72
C SER A 109 15.07 -25.24 -7.83
N SER A 110 15.25 -26.08 -8.86
CA SER A 110 14.31 -26.20 -9.99
C SER A 110 12.88 -26.47 -9.52
N ASP A 111 12.71 -27.41 -8.59
CA ASP A 111 11.41 -27.82 -8.05
C ASP A 111 10.71 -26.69 -7.30
N ASN A 112 11.47 -25.95 -6.49
CA ASN A 112 10.93 -24.83 -5.72
C ASN A 112 10.54 -23.68 -6.65
N LYS A 113 11.34 -23.43 -7.71
CA LYS A 113 11.01 -22.44 -8.74
C LYS A 113 9.72 -22.80 -9.48
N GLU A 114 9.52 -24.08 -9.82
CA GLU A 114 8.28 -24.53 -10.47
C GLU A 114 7.05 -24.29 -9.59
N SER A 115 7.13 -24.68 -8.31
CA SER A 115 6.05 -24.44 -7.34
C SER A 115 5.79 -22.94 -7.13
N ALA A 116 6.85 -22.15 -6.98
CA ALA A 116 6.78 -20.71 -6.82
C ALA A 116 6.15 -20.02 -8.03
N PHE A 117 6.48 -20.47 -9.24
CA PHE A 117 5.93 -19.92 -10.48
C PHE A 117 4.41 -20.12 -10.58
N ALA A 118 3.91 -21.29 -10.18
CA ALA A 118 2.47 -21.53 -10.14
C ALA A 118 1.76 -20.61 -9.12
N ILE A 119 2.38 -20.40 -7.96
CA ILE A 119 1.84 -19.54 -6.89
C ILE A 119 1.81 -18.07 -7.33
N ILE A 120 2.91 -17.51 -7.83
CA ILE A 120 2.97 -16.08 -8.20
C ILE A 120 1.99 -15.74 -9.32
N ASN A 121 1.73 -16.66 -10.25
CA ASN A 121 0.72 -16.47 -11.28
C ASN A 121 -0.70 -16.42 -10.69
N ALA A 122 -1.01 -17.31 -9.75
CA ALA A 122 -2.30 -17.32 -9.05
C ALA A 122 -2.50 -16.07 -8.15
N LEU A 123 -1.42 -15.44 -7.71
CA LEU A 123 -1.40 -14.19 -6.94
C LEU A 123 -1.33 -12.93 -7.81
N GLY A 124 -1.39 -13.08 -9.13
CA GLY A 124 -1.32 -11.94 -10.06
C GLY A 124 0.03 -11.23 -10.09
N ARG A 125 1.09 -11.83 -9.55
CA ARG A 125 2.44 -11.26 -9.42
C ARG A 125 2.48 -9.95 -8.62
N LEU A 126 1.55 -9.79 -7.68
CA LEU A 126 1.42 -8.61 -6.85
C LEU A 126 2.39 -8.70 -5.65
N PRO A 127 3.33 -7.74 -5.47
CA PRO A 127 4.32 -7.81 -4.40
C PRO A 127 3.72 -8.05 -3.01
N LEU A 128 2.62 -7.38 -2.69
CA LEU A 128 1.96 -7.49 -1.39
C LEU A 128 1.34 -8.87 -1.15
N ALA A 129 0.61 -9.41 -2.15
CA ALA A 129 0.05 -10.75 -2.06
C ALA A 129 1.16 -11.83 -1.93
N ILE A 130 2.26 -11.65 -2.68
CA ILE A 130 3.43 -12.53 -2.61
C ILE A 130 4.08 -12.47 -1.23
N ALA A 131 4.23 -11.28 -0.64
CA ALA A 131 4.84 -11.13 0.69
C ALA A 131 4.00 -11.83 1.78
N HIS A 132 2.67 -11.69 1.75
CA HIS A 132 1.77 -12.41 2.64
C HIS A 132 1.85 -13.93 2.43
N ALA A 133 1.81 -14.39 1.18
CA ALA A 133 1.97 -15.80 0.84
C ALA A 133 3.29 -16.36 1.35
N ALA A 134 4.41 -15.65 1.12
CA ALA A 134 5.73 -16.06 1.58
C ALA A 134 5.81 -16.16 3.10
N GLY A 135 5.21 -15.21 3.83
CA GLY A 135 5.11 -15.26 5.30
C GLY A 135 4.34 -16.49 5.78
N TYR A 136 3.19 -16.78 5.17
CA TYR A 136 2.40 -17.97 5.47
C TYR A 136 3.18 -19.26 5.15
N ILE A 137 3.80 -19.34 3.97
CA ILE A 137 4.61 -20.48 3.52
C ILE A 137 5.77 -20.72 4.49
N ARG A 138 6.47 -19.67 4.92
CA ARG A 138 7.58 -19.77 5.87
C ARG A 138 7.13 -20.33 7.21
N LEU A 139 6.00 -19.86 7.73
CA LEU A 139 5.49 -20.31 9.02
C LEU A 139 5.02 -21.77 8.98
N HIS A 140 4.39 -22.18 7.88
CA HIS A 140 3.75 -23.49 7.76
C HIS A 140 4.54 -24.51 6.93
N GLN A 141 5.69 -24.12 6.39
CA GLN A 141 6.58 -24.96 5.56
C GLN A 141 5.82 -25.66 4.42
N CYS A 142 4.97 -24.92 3.72
CA CYS A 142 3.97 -25.49 2.80
C CYS A 142 4.11 -25.07 1.34
N LEU A 143 5.32 -24.76 0.84
CA LEU A 143 5.51 -24.24 -0.53
C LEU A 143 4.79 -25.08 -1.60
N ARG A 144 4.91 -26.41 -1.56
CA ARG A 144 4.33 -27.31 -2.57
C ARG A 144 2.80 -27.42 -2.49
N THR A 145 2.22 -27.28 -1.31
CA THR A 145 0.77 -27.42 -1.08
C THR A 145 0.04 -26.08 -0.96
N TYR A 146 0.77 -24.97 -0.90
CA TYR A 146 0.22 -23.64 -0.68
C TYR A 146 -0.85 -23.27 -1.71
N LEU A 147 -0.63 -23.60 -2.97
CA LEU A 147 -1.55 -23.24 -4.05
C LEU A 147 -2.94 -23.86 -3.84
N ASP A 148 -3.01 -25.09 -3.35
CA ASP A 148 -4.28 -25.76 -3.05
C ASP A 148 -5.00 -25.08 -1.88
N ILE A 149 -4.26 -24.75 -0.83
CA ILE A 149 -4.78 -24.04 0.35
C ILE A 149 -5.31 -22.65 -0.07
N TYR A 150 -4.56 -21.93 -0.90
CA TYR A 150 -4.96 -20.63 -1.44
C TYR A 150 -6.24 -20.73 -2.28
N ASN A 151 -6.32 -21.71 -3.17
CA ASN A 151 -7.49 -21.89 -4.02
C ASN A 151 -8.76 -22.25 -3.23
N GLU A 152 -8.64 -22.99 -2.13
CA GLU A 152 -9.76 -23.25 -1.22
C GLU A 152 -10.21 -21.97 -0.50
N SER A 153 -9.28 -21.22 0.08
CA SER A 153 -9.59 -19.95 0.77
C SER A 153 -10.23 -18.93 -0.18
N ARG A 154 -9.68 -18.79 -1.39
CA ARG A 154 -10.22 -17.92 -2.45
C ARG A 154 -11.66 -18.31 -2.81
N ARG A 155 -11.95 -19.61 -2.94
CA ARG A 155 -13.31 -20.12 -3.21
C ARG A 155 -14.27 -19.80 -2.05
N GLN A 156 -13.83 -19.90 -0.81
CA GLN A 156 -14.66 -19.58 0.36
C GLN A 156 -15.01 -18.09 0.44
N LEU A 157 -14.03 -17.21 0.18
CA LEU A 157 -14.26 -15.76 0.12
C LEU A 157 -15.26 -15.38 -0.98
N LEU A 158 -15.12 -15.95 -2.17
CA LEU A 158 -16.02 -15.72 -3.30
C LEU A 158 -17.46 -16.21 -3.04
N ARG A 159 -17.66 -17.20 -2.15
CA ARG A 159 -19.00 -17.65 -1.75
C ARG A 159 -19.64 -16.74 -0.72
N THR A 160 -18.82 -16.05 0.08
CA THR A 160 -19.30 -15.23 1.21
C THR A 160 -19.53 -13.77 0.79
N LYS A 161 -18.79 -13.29 -0.21
CA LYS A 161 -18.87 -11.91 -0.72
C LYS A 161 -19.24 -11.90 -2.20
N THR A 162 -20.12 -11.00 -2.60
CA THR A 162 -20.52 -10.83 -4.01
C THR A 162 -19.31 -10.47 -4.87
N MET A 163 -19.08 -11.22 -5.96
CA MET A 163 -17.96 -11.00 -6.90
C MET A 163 -17.83 -9.55 -7.41
N ALA A 164 -18.93 -8.80 -7.46
CA ALA A 164 -18.95 -7.41 -7.91
C ALA A 164 -18.20 -6.44 -6.98
N MET A 165 -17.85 -6.84 -5.75
CA MET A 165 -17.18 -5.97 -4.77
C MET A 165 -15.66 -5.93 -4.88
N PHE A 166 -15.02 -6.86 -5.57
CA PHE A 166 -13.55 -6.94 -5.58
C PHE A 166 -12.98 -6.95 -6.98
N GLU A 167 -12.05 -6.02 -7.24
CA GLU A 167 -11.14 -6.18 -8.36
C GLU A 167 -10.20 -7.38 -8.13
N TYR A 168 -9.63 -7.90 -9.22
CA TYR A 168 -8.71 -9.05 -9.16
C TYR A 168 -7.52 -8.83 -8.20
N TYR A 169 -7.02 -7.59 -8.14
CA TYR A 169 -5.98 -7.16 -7.20
C TYR A 169 -6.42 -7.38 -5.76
N GLU A 170 -7.58 -6.86 -5.41
CA GLU A 170 -8.11 -6.89 -4.05
C GLU A 170 -8.43 -8.33 -3.63
N LEU A 171 -8.96 -9.14 -4.53
CA LEU A 171 -9.26 -10.54 -4.24
C LEU A 171 -7.99 -11.34 -3.91
N SER A 172 -6.92 -11.14 -4.67
CA SER A 172 -5.65 -11.85 -4.47
C SER A 172 -5.04 -11.49 -3.11
N VAL A 173 -4.94 -10.19 -2.82
CA VAL A 173 -4.42 -9.69 -1.53
C VAL A 173 -5.33 -10.14 -0.37
N ALA A 174 -6.65 -9.92 -0.47
CA ALA A 174 -7.61 -10.29 0.56
C ALA A 174 -7.59 -11.79 0.88
N SER A 175 -7.43 -12.65 -0.13
CA SER A 175 -7.32 -14.10 0.07
C SER A 175 -6.08 -14.46 0.90
N THR A 176 -4.92 -13.89 0.59
CA THR A 176 -3.69 -14.15 1.36
C THR A 176 -3.75 -13.63 2.80
N ILE A 177 -4.41 -12.48 3.01
CA ILE A 177 -4.65 -11.93 4.35
C ILE A 177 -5.62 -12.82 5.12
N GLN A 178 -6.75 -13.21 4.52
CA GLN A 178 -7.75 -14.05 5.18
C GLN A 178 -7.14 -15.38 5.64
N MET A 179 -6.35 -16.04 4.79
CA MET A 179 -5.64 -17.26 5.16
C MET A 179 -4.77 -17.07 6.40
N SER A 180 -4.08 -15.93 6.49
CA SER A 180 -3.22 -15.61 7.63
C SER A 180 -4.06 -15.34 8.88
N LEU A 181 -5.16 -14.60 8.76
CA LEU A 181 -6.09 -14.30 9.85
C LEU A 181 -6.72 -15.57 10.44
N ASP A 182 -7.13 -16.51 9.59
CA ASP A 182 -7.79 -17.77 10.00
C ASP A 182 -6.89 -18.66 10.86
N LYS A 183 -5.57 -18.46 10.81
CA LYS A 183 -4.59 -19.19 11.63
C LYS A 183 -4.28 -18.51 12.96
N LEU A 184 -4.73 -17.27 13.17
CA LEU A 184 -4.49 -16.55 14.41
C LEU A 184 -5.47 -17.00 15.51
N PRO A 185 -5.05 -16.97 16.79
CA PRO A 185 -5.97 -17.15 17.91
C PRO A 185 -7.11 -16.13 17.87
N VAL A 186 -8.30 -16.53 18.34
CA VAL A 186 -9.49 -15.66 18.40
C VAL A 186 -9.23 -14.29 19.06
N PRO A 187 -8.48 -14.19 20.17
CA PRO A 187 -8.16 -12.89 20.76
C PRO A 187 -7.37 -11.98 19.80
N THR A 188 -6.41 -12.52 19.06
CA THR A 188 -5.62 -11.78 18.08
C THR A 188 -6.47 -11.33 16.90
N GLN A 189 -7.35 -12.20 16.39
CA GLN A 189 -8.29 -11.81 15.33
C GLN A 189 -9.22 -10.67 15.80
N SER A 190 -9.69 -10.73 17.05
CA SER A 190 -10.55 -9.71 17.63
C SER A 190 -9.83 -8.37 17.76
N LEU A 191 -8.58 -8.38 18.21
CA LEU A 191 -7.74 -7.19 18.26
C LEU A 191 -7.52 -6.59 16.86
N LEU A 192 -7.22 -7.40 15.86
CA LEU A 192 -7.03 -6.90 14.49
C LEU A 192 -8.31 -6.29 13.89
N ARG A 193 -9.47 -6.86 14.20
CA ARG A 193 -10.77 -6.27 13.81
C ARG A 193 -11.02 -4.96 14.53
N LEU A 194 -10.68 -4.88 15.82
CA LEU A 194 -10.76 -3.64 16.57
C LEU A 194 -9.84 -2.57 15.97
N LEU A 195 -8.59 -2.93 15.64
CA LEU A 195 -7.63 -2.04 14.99
C LEU A 195 -8.10 -1.52 13.62
N ALA A 196 -8.92 -2.30 12.90
CA ALA A 196 -9.48 -1.88 11.62
C ALA A 196 -10.51 -0.75 11.75
N GLU A 197 -11.05 -0.50 12.95
CA GLU A 197 -11.94 0.63 13.23
C GLU A 197 -11.18 1.92 13.56
N PHE A 198 -9.86 1.85 13.75
CA PHE A 198 -9.02 3.01 13.97
C PHE A 198 -8.51 3.58 12.65
N HIS A 199 -8.04 4.81 12.75
CA HIS A 199 -7.22 5.42 11.74
C HIS A 199 -5.96 4.57 11.47
N ASN A 200 -5.53 4.47 10.22
CA ASN A 200 -4.40 3.61 9.80
C ASN A 200 -3.01 4.08 10.28
N THR A 201 -2.92 5.26 10.92
CA THR A 201 -1.70 5.81 11.51
C THR A 201 -1.97 6.32 12.93
N ASP A 202 -0.91 6.41 13.74
CA ASP A 202 -0.90 7.04 15.06
C ASP A 202 -1.95 6.48 16.05
N ILE A 203 -2.21 5.17 15.98
CA ILE A 203 -3.12 4.49 16.90
C ILE A 203 -2.51 4.52 18.32
N PRO A 204 -3.13 5.21 19.30
CA PRO A 204 -2.55 5.34 20.63
C PRO A 204 -2.61 4.02 21.39
N PHE A 205 -1.47 3.57 21.92
CA PHE A 205 -1.39 2.29 22.65
C PHE A 205 -2.26 2.26 23.92
N ASP A 206 -2.49 3.42 24.53
CA ASP A 206 -3.26 3.54 25.78
C ASP A 206 -4.74 3.16 25.62
N VAL A 207 -5.26 3.08 24.39
CA VAL A 207 -6.65 2.66 24.13
C VAL A 207 -6.85 1.15 24.32
N PHE A 208 -5.76 0.37 24.38
CA PHE A 208 -5.79 -1.09 24.51
C PHE A 208 -5.41 -1.60 25.92
N LYS A 209 -5.31 -0.69 26.90
CA LYS A 209 -4.99 -1.02 28.29
C LYS A 209 -6.23 -1.36 29.11
#